data_AF-A0AAX0RSJ0-F1
#
_entry.id   AF-A0AAX0RSJ0-F1
#
_cell.length_a   1.000
_cell.length_b   1.000
_cell.length_c   1.000
_cell.angle_alpha   90.00
_cell.angle_beta   90.00
_cell.angle_gamma   90.00
#
_symmetry.space_group_name_H-M   'P 1'
#
loop_
_entity.id
_entity.type
_entity.pdbx_description
1 polymer ?
#
loop_
_entity_poly.entity_id
_entity_poly.type
_entity_poly.pdbx_seq_one_letter_code
_entity_poly.pdbx_strand_id
1 'polypeptide(L)' 'MASIESFHALLKKEEVNHVQYLDYQTAKLAMFQFIEVWYNRKRINSSLSYQTPQTIEDRIRNTA' A
#
# COMPACT_ATOMS: atom_id res chain seq x y z
N MET A 1 5.01 -14.98 4.28
CA MET A 1 5.32 -14.00 5.34
C MET A 1 6.20 -12.82 4.89
N ALA A 2 6.82 -12.81 3.69
CA ALA A 2 7.68 -11.68 3.24
C ALA A 2 6.93 -10.39 2.81
N SER A 3 5.63 -10.48 2.48
CA SER A 3 4.86 -9.35 1.94
C SER A 3 4.49 -8.30 2.99
N ILE A 4 4.21 -8.73 4.23
CA ILE A 4 3.74 -7.85 5.30
C ILE A 4 4.87 -7.02 5.92
N GLU A 5 6.08 -7.59 6.04
CA GLU A 5 7.24 -6.87 6.58
C GLU A 5 7.70 -5.77 5.62
N SER A 6 7.73 -6.08 4.32
CA SER A 6 8.02 -5.12 3.25
C SER A 6 6.98 -3.99 3.23
N PHE A 7 5.70 -4.32 3.45
CA PHE A 7 4.64 -3.32 3.59
C PHE A 7 4.86 -2.43 4.82
N HIS A 8 5.12 -3.00 6.00
CA HIS A 8 5.32 -2.20 7.22
C HIS A 8 6.55 -1.30 7.14
N ALA A 9 7.65 -1.78 6.57
CA ALA A 9 8.84 -0.96 6.35
C ALA A 9 8.52 0.23 5.44
N LEU A 10 7.73 -0.01 4.39
CA LEU A 10 7.33 1.03 3.46
C LEU A 10 6.37 2.04 4.08
N LEU A 11 5.36 1.56 4.79
CA LEU A 11 4.37 2.41 5.46
C LEU A 11 5.05 3.39 6.42
N LYS A 12 6.03 2.90 7.19
CA LYS A 12 6.85 3.75 8.06
C LYS A 12 7.64 4.77 7.25
N LYS A 13 8.33 4.30 6.21
CA LYS A 13 9.23 5.13 5.41
C LYS A 13 8.51 6.25 4.68
N GLU A 14 7.36 6.00 4.06
CA GLU A 14 6.75 6.94 3.11
C GLU A 14 5.58 7.73 3.72
N GLU A 15 4.97 7.26 4.81
CA GLU A 15 3.77 7.88 5.40
C GLU A 15 3.97 8.20 6.89
N VAL A 16 4.12 7.20 7.75
CA VAL A 16 4.10 7.40 9.22
C VAL A 16 5.24 8.29 9.71
N ASN A 17 6.43 8.22 9.10
CA ASN A 17 7.55 9.09 9.49
C ASN A 17 7.43 10.51 8.93
N HIS A 18 6.55 10.76 7.97
CA HIS A 18 6.38 12.05 7.29
C HIS A 18 5.10 12.78 7.68
N VAL A 19 4.15 12.09 8.31
CA VAL A 19 2.83 12.63 8.64
C VAL A 19 2.63 12.67 10.16
N GLN A 20 2.24 13.83 10.67
CA GLN A 20 1.73 13.94 12.03
C GLN A 20 0.20 13.84 12.02
N TYR A 21 -0.32 12.89 12.77
CA TYR A 21 -1.77 12.70 12.92
C TYR A 21 -2.27 13.47 14.13
N LEU A 22 -3.31 14.28 13.92
CA LEU A 22 -3.94 15.06 14.98
C LEU A 22 -4.69 14.16 15.98
N ASP A 23 -5.38 13.16 15.46
CA ASP A 23 -6.21 12.23 16.22
C ASP A 23 -6.30 10.87 15.51
N TYR A 24 -6.90 9.91 16.21
CA TYR A 24 -7.08 8.54 15.70
C TYR A 24 -7.93 8.47 14.42
N GLN A 25 -8.97 9.28 14.27
CA GLN A 25 -9.84 9.25 13.09
C GLN A 25 -9.10 9.76 11.86
N THR A 26 -8.33 10.83 12.02
CA THR A 26 -7.45 11.37 10.98
C THR A 26 -6.40 10.33 10.56
N ALA A 27 -5.76 9.66 11.53
CA ALA A 27 -4.81 8.58 11.24
C ALA A 27 -5.46 7.42 10.49
N LYS A 28 -6.67 7.01 10.91
CA LYS A 28 -7.42 5.91 10.28
C LYS A 28 -7.76 6.24 8.82
N LEU A 29 -8.22 7.46 8.55
CA LEU A 29 -8.53 7.90 7.19
C LEU A 29 -7.27 7.96 6.32
N ALA A 30 -6.18 8.54 6.84
CA ALA A 30 -4.90 8.60 6.14
C ALA A 30 -4.37 7.20 5.81
N MET A 31 -4.44 6.25 6.74
CA MET A 31 -4.06 4.85 6.48
C MET A 31 -4.91 4.21 5.39
N PHE A 32 -6.23 4.41 5.42
CA PHE A 32 -7.11 3.91 4.37
C PHE A 32 -6.72 4.48 3.00
N GLN A 33 -6.50 5.78 2.91
CA GLN A 33 -6.09 6.44 1.67
C GLN A 33 -4.71 5.96 1.19
N PHE A 34 -3.74 5.80 2.10
CA PHE A 34 -2.42 5.29 1.77
C PHE A 34 -2.52 3.88 1.17
N ILE A 35 -3.30 2.98 1.78
CA ILE A 35 -3.44 1.61 1.31
C ILE A 35 -4.19 1.57 -0.04
N GLU A 36 -5.38 2.15 -0.11
CA GLU A 36 -6.28 1.97 -1.26
C GLU A 36 -5.89 2.81 -2.48
N VAL A 37 -5.43 4.04 -2.25
CA VAL A 37 -5.19 5.00 -3.34
C VAL A 37 -3.73 4.98 -3.79
N TRP A 38 -2.80 4.83 -2.84
CA TRP A 38 -1.38 4.89 -3.16
C TRP A 38 -0.75 3.50 -3.29
N TYR A 39 -0.85 2.65 -2.26
CA TYR A 39 -0.18 1.35 -2.25
C TYR A 39 -0.79 0.40 -3.29
N ASN A 40 -2.10 0.16 -3.26
CA ASN A 40 -2.72 -0.81 -4.17
C ASN A 40 -2.65 -0.35 -5.63
N ARG A 41 -2.87 0.94 -5.91
CA ARG A 41 -3.08 1.46 -7.28
C ARG A 41 -1.88 2.11 -7.93
N LYS A 42 -0.92 2.63 -7.16
CA LYS A 42 0.19 3.44 -7.71
C LYS A 42 1.56 2.84 -7.40
N ARG A 43 1.69 2.06 -6.33
CA ARG A 43 2.99 1.54 -5.94
C ARG A 43 3.41 0.39 -6.85
N ILE A 44 4.47 0.64 -7.61
CA ILE A 44 5.16 -0.40 -8.36
C ILE A 44 6.10 -1.16 -7.43
N ASN A 45 6.07 -2.49 -7.53
CA ASN A 45 6.96 -3.37 -6.78
C ASN A 45 7.78 -4.24 -7.74
N SER A 46 9.11 -4.22 -7.63
CA SER A 46 10.01 -5.05 -8.44
C SER A 46 9.75 -6.53 -8.23
N SER A 47 9.34 -6.95 -7.03
CA SER A 47 8.91 -8.32 -6.74
C SER A 47 7.60 -8.71 -7.45
N LEU A 48 6.82 -7.72 -7.93
CA LEU A 48 5.61 -7.93 -8.74
C LEU A 48 5.87 -7.69 -10.24
N SER A 49 7.11 -7.89 -10.69
CA SER A 49 7.52 -7.62 -12.08
C SER A 49 7.24 -6.18 -12.52
N TYR A 50 7.47 -5.22 -11.62
CA TYR A 50 7.20 -3.80 -11.84
C TYR A 50 5.73 -3.48 -12.10
N GLN A 51 4.82 -4.22 -11.47
CA GLN A 51 3.38 -3.96 -11.50
C GLN A 51 2.87 -3.50 -10.15
N THR A 52 1.66 -2.95 -10.15
CA THR A 52 0.94 -2.58 -8.92
C THR A 52 0.21 -3.78 -8.34
N PRO A 53 -0.01 -3.83 -7.01
CA PRO A 53 -0.84 -4.87 -6.40
C PRO A 53 -2.21 -5.02 -7.08
N GLN A 54 -2.87 -3.90 -7.41
CA GLN A 54 -4.16 -3.91 -8.11
C GLN A 54 -4.07 -4.59 -9.48
N THR A 55 -3.03 -4.30 -10.27
CA THR A 55 -2.84 -4.93 -11.58
C THR A 55 -2.69 -6.45 -11.48
N ILE A 56 -2.01 -6.93 -10.45
CA ILE A 56 -1.87 -8.38 -10.20
C ILE A 56 -3.21 -8.97 -9.81
N GLU A 57 -3.95 -8.34 -8.91
CA GLU A 57 -5.27 -8.80 -8.47
C GLU A 57 -6.27 -8.86 -9.63
N ASP A 58 -6.32 -7.83 -10.48
CA ASP A 58 -7.20 -7.77 -11.65
C ASP A 58 -6.85 -8.84 -12.68
N ARG A 59 -5.56 -9.15 -12.87
CA ARG A 59 -5.12 -10.27 -13.71
C ARG A 59 -5.61 -11.61 -13.18
N ILE A 60 -5.45 -11.86 -11.87
CA ILE A 60 -5.93 -13.08 -11.22
C ILE A 60 -7.46 -13.20 -11.39
N ARG A 61 -8.19 -12.10 -11.17
CA ARG A 61 -9.65 -12.05 -11.32
C ARG A 61 -10.13 -12.35 -12.75
N ASN A 62 -9.39 -11.89 -13.77
CA ASN A 62 -9.72 -12.12 -15.18
C ASN A 62 -9.30 -13.51 -15.72
N THR A 63 -8.47 -14.24 -14.97
CA THR A 63 -8.07 -15.62 -15.31
C THR A 63 -8.90 -16.69 -14.58
N ALA A 64 -9.82 -16.29 -13.71
CA ALA A 64 -10.81 -17.15 -13.07
C ALA A 64 -12.12 -17.15 -13.87
#